data_AF-A0A935ZNS8-F1
#
_entry.id   AF-A0A935ZNS8-F1
#
_cell.length_a   1.000
_cell.length_b   1.000
_cell.length_c   1.000
_cell.angle_alpha   90.00
_cell.angle_beta   90.00
_cell.angle_gamma   90.00
#
_symmetry.space_group_name_H-M   'P 1'
#
loop_
_entity.id
_entity.type
_entity.pdbx_description
1 polymer ?
#
loop_
_entity_poly.entity_id
_entity_poly.type
_entity_poly.pdbx_seq_one_letter_code
_entity_poly.pdbx_strand_id
1 'polypeptide(L)'
;MHRALARACLGLSLLVGSSACAARYQLRDADLREAREQDSLGRLRVYPSNRLVSVYDEDASRTVTVSSEIRQRTNRLKYERVLSTQIDGAIVEEAELNGVPLLWVTFDRGCLEAACAYGFVRTEDGRYRLLHVPEREGFQAPKVFRGCTLRRHRMSRGNLHALAEANQVYRYVRRRGPKTVFLEVRKDIRKRTKGRRDRDRGVGRSS
;
A
#
# COMPACT_ATOMS: atom_id res chain seq x y z
N MET A 1 -48.29 -41.81 -31.42
CA MET A 1 -47.95 -42.11 -30.01
C MET A 1 -46.43 -42.27 -29.93
N HIS A 2 -45.75 -41.24 -29.45
CA HIS A 2 -44.33 -41.00 -29.74
C HIS A 2 -43.36 -41.60 -28.71
N ARG A 3 -42.23 -42.04 -29.28
CA ARG A 3 -41.02 -42.63 -28.71
C ARG A 3 -40.44 -41.89 -27.50
N ALA A 4 -39.90 -42.69 -26.57
CA ALA A 4 -39.01 -42.26 -25.51
C ALA A 4 -37.76 -41.55 -26.06
N LEU A 5 -37.42 -40.40 -25.47
CA LEU A 5 -36.19 -39.67 -25.73
C LEU A 5 -35.44 -39.49 -24.41
N ALA A 6 -34.43 -40.33 -24.24
CA ALA A 6 -33.33 -40.10 -23.31
C ALA A 6 -32.65 -38.78 -23.67
N ARG A 7 -32.48 -37.89 -22.70
CA ARG A 7 -31.66 -36.69 -22.84
C ARG A 7 -30.66 -36.61 -21.70
N ALA A 8 -29.41 -36.68 -22.11
CA ALA A 8 -28.21 -36.65 -21.29
C ALA A 8 -28.15 -35.38 -20.43
N CYS A 9 -27.96 -35.55 -19.12
CA CYS A 9 -27.51 -34.49 -18.24
C CYS A 9 -26.01 -34.26 -18.48
N LEU A 10 -25.68 -33.26 -19.31
CA LEU A 10 -24.32 -32.71 -19.33
C LEU A 10 -24.07 -31.98 -17.99
N GLY A 11 -23.21 -32.56 -17.17
CA GLY A 11 -22.69 -31.93 -15.96
C GLY A 11 -21.84 -30.72 -16.31
N LEU A 12 -22.34 -29.53 -15.99
CA LEU A 12 -21.58 -28.28 -16.05
C LEU A 12 -20.64 -28.24 -14.84
N SER A 13 -19.41 -28.73 -15.01
CA SER A 13 -18.35 -28.54 -14.01
C SER A 13 -18.01 -27.05 -13.91
N LEU A 14 -18.61 -26.37 -12.93
CA LEU A 14 -18.17 -25.05 -12.49
C LEU A 14 -16.73 -25.18 -11.98
N LEU A 15 -15.78 -24.78 -12.83
CA LEU A 15 -14.45 -24.36 -12.40
C LEU A 15 -14.63 -23.11 -11.56
N VAL A 16 -14.86 -23.31 -10.25
CA VAL A 16 -14.67 -22.26 -9.26
C VAL A 16 -13.17 -21.96 -9.27
N GLY A 17 -12.78 -21.03 -10.13
CA GLY A 17 -11.49 -20.38 -10.08
C GLY A 17 -11.37 -19.77 -8.69
N SER A 18 -10.67 -20.48 -7.81
CA SER A 18 -10.28 -19.95 -6.52
C SER A 18 -9.36 -18.76 -6.81
N SER A 19 -9.94 -17.57 -6.83
CA SER A 19 -9.21 -16.32 -6.70
C SER A 19 -8.48 -16.39 -5.37
N ALA A 20 -7.28 -16.95 -5.39
CA ALA A 20 -6.38 -16.97 -4.25
C ALA A 20 -6.08 -15.51 -3.95
N CYS A 21 -6.81 -14.94 -2.98
CA CYS A 21 -6.44 -13.69 -2.36
C CYS A 21 -5.04 -13.89 -1.78
N ALA A 22 -4.01 -13.51 -2.56
CA ALA A 22 -2.63 -13.62 -2.15
C ALA A 22 -2.48 -12.89 -0.80
N ALA A 23 -2.09 -13.65 0.23
CA ALA A 23 -1.96 -13.13 1.58
C ALA A 23 -0.93 -12.00 1.58
N ARG A 24 -1.24 -10.94 2.32
CA ARG A 24 -0.35 -9.80 2.50
C ARG A 24 0.37 -9.91 3.83
N TYR A 25 1.64 -9.58 3.79
CA TYR A 25 2.53 -9.59 4.94
C TYR A 25 3.12 -8.21 5.11
N GLN A 26 3.41 -7.82 6.34
CA GLN A 26 4.14 -6.59 6.62
C GLN A 26 5.47 -6.61 5.86
N LEU A 27 5.81 -5.49 5.20
CA LEU A 27 7.13 -5.30 4.60
C LEU A 27 8.17 -5.27 5.73
N ARG A 28 9.20 -6.12 5.62
CA ARG A 28 10.32 -6.20 6.56
C ARG A 28 11.63 -5.90 5.84
N ASP A 29 12.68 -5.57 6.61
CA ASP A 29 14.02 -5.34 6.04
C ASP A 29 14.58 -6.56 5.32
N ALA A 30 14.20 -7.77 5.74
CA ALA A 30 14.56 -9.00 5.06
C ALA A 30 14.02 -9.04 3.62
N ASP A 31 12.84 -8.49 3.38
CA ASP A 31 12.22 -8.43 2.05
C ASP A 31 12.95 -7.43 1.15
N LEU A 32 13.36 -6.30 1.71
CA LEU A 32 14.18 -5.31 1.00
C LEU A 32 15.56 -5.88 0.68
N ARG A 33 16.21 -6.53 1.64
CA ARG A 33 17.51 -7.17 1.45
C ARG A 33 17.46 -8.25 0.38
N GLU A 34 16.47 -9.14 0.42
CA GLU A 34 16.27 -10.17 -0.60
C GLU A 34 16.07 -9.53 -1.98
N ALA A 35 15.26 -8.47 -2.07
CA ALA A 35 15.03 -7.77 -3.33
C ALA A 35 16.29 -7.05 -3.85
N ARG A 36 17.18 -6.55 -2.98
CA ARG A 36 18.47 -5.99 -3.38
C ARG A 36 19.44 -7.06 -3.86
N GLU A 37 19.53 -8.18 -3.15
CA GLU A 37 20.38 -9.32 -3.53
C GLU A 37 19.99 -9.90 -4.91
N GLN A 38 18.72 -9.80 -5.28
CA GLN A 38 18.19 -10.26 -6.57
C GLN A 38 18.13 -9.16 -7.64
N ASP A 39 18.66 -7.96 -7.37
CA ASP A 39 18.54 -6.76 -8.23
C ASP A 39 17.10 -6.51 -8.71
N SER A 40 16.14 -6.74 -7.82
CA SER A 40 14.70 -6.72 -8.09
C SER A 40 13.95 -5.71 -7.24
N LEU A 41 14.65 -4.76 -6.61
CA LEU A 41 14.02 -3.77 -5.74
C LEU A 41 12.92 -2.96 -6.46
N GLY A 42 13.18 -2.49 -7.69
CA GLY A 42 12.17 -1.79 -8.50
C GLY A 42 10.99 -2.67 -8.94
N ARG A 43 11.10 -3.99 -8.81
CA ARG A 43 10.04 -4.97 -9.09
C ARG A 43 9.26 -5.35 -7.83
N LEU A 44 9.79 -5.07 -6.64
CA LEU A 44 9.10 -5.33 -5.38
C LEU A 44 7.86 -4.43 -5.28
N ARG A 45 6.68 -5.04 -5.29
CA ARG A 45 5.41 -4.34 -5.15
C ARG A 45 4.99 -4.24 -3.69
N VAL A 46 4.83 -3.01 -3.23
CA VAL A 46 4.37 -2.70 -1.88
C VAL A 46 2.93 -2.20 -1.90
N TYR A 47 2.21 -2.38 -0.81
CA TYR A 47 0.79 -2.05 -0.69
C TYR A 47 0.55 -1.33 0.63
N PRO A 48 -0.36 -0.34 0.68
CA PRO A 48 -0.74 0.26 1.95
C PRO A 48 -1.66 -0.69 2.72
N SER A 49 -1.38 -0.90 4.00
CA SER A 49 -2.18 -1.78 4.88
C SER A 49 -3.61 -1.30 5.07
N ASN A 50 -3.88 -0.01 4.83
CA ASN A 50 -5.21 0.57 4.85
C ASN A 50 -5.39 1.64 3.79
N ARG A 51 -6.65 1.84 3.38
CA ARG A 51 -7.04 2.94 2.52
C ARG A 51 -6.60 4.27 3.15
N LEU A 52 -5.96 5.11 2.36
CA LEU A 52 -5.53 6.45 2.72
C LEU A 52 -6.31 7.44 1.86
N VAL A 53 -6.79 8.53 2.48
CA VAL A 53 -7.44 9.62 1.75
C VAL A 53 -6.70 10.91 2.08
N SER A 54 -6.18 11.57 1.06
CA SER A 54 -5.55 12.89 1.16
C SER A 54 -6.50 13.91 0.56
N VAL A 55 -6.85 14.92 1.36
CA VAL A 55 -7.72 16.02 0.94
C VAL A 55 -6.86 17.27 0.80
N TYR A 56 -6.93 17.88 -0.37
CA TYR A 56 -6.23 19.10 -0.73
C TYR A 56 -7.27 20.20 -0.93
N ASP A 57 -7.16 21.26 -0.14
CA ASP A 57 -8.00 22.45 -0.27
C ASP A 57 -7.22 23.50 -1.07
N GLU A 58 -7.88 24.19 -2.00
CA GLU A 58 -7.24 25.27 -2.75
C GLU A 58 -6.66 26.36 -1.85
N ASP A 59 -5.51 26.90 -2.26
CA ASP A 59 -4.91 28.04 -1.60
C ASP A 59 -5.74 29.31 -1.80
N ALA A 60 -6.13 29.94 -0.69
CA ALA A 60 -6.96 31.13 -0.70
C ALA A 60 -6.25 32.36 -1.31
N SER A 61 -4.93 32.30 -1.55
CA SER A 61 -4.14 33.36 -2.16
C SER A 61 -4.43 33.58 -3.66
N ARG A 62 -5.15 32.66 -4.33
CA ARG A 62 -5.64 32.85 -5.70
C ARG A 62 -6.94 33.66 -5.81
N THR A 63 -7.43 34.21 -4.69
CA THR A 63 -8.66 35.01 -4.70
C THR A 63 -8.37 36.40 -5.29
N VAL A 64 -8.82 36.63 -6.53
CA VAL A 64 -8.77 37.95 -7.19
C VAL A 64 -9.59 38.94 -6.36
N THR A 65 -8.99 40.07 -5.97
CA THR A 65 -9.69 41.16 -5.29
C THR A 65 -10.64 41.83 -6.28
N VAL A 66 -11.90 41.37 -6.31
CA VAL A 66 -12.97 42.06 -7.03
C VAL A 66 -13.59 43.07 -6.07
N SER A 67 -13.33 44.35 -6.32
CA SER A 67 -13.98 45.47 -5.64
C SER A 67 -15.49 45.40 -5.87
N SER A 68 -16.25 45.64 -4.80
CA SER A 68 -17.70 45.52 -4.61
C SER A 68 -18.20 44.17 -4.07
N GLU A 69 -18.96 44.28 -3.00
CA GLU A 69 -19.37 43.26 -2.04
C GLU A 69 -20.34 42.24 -2.65
N ILE A 70 -19.79 41.29 -3.41
CA ILE A 70 -20.51 40.07 -3.79
C ILE A 70 -20.03 38.98 -2.84
N ARG A 71 -20.91 38.47 -1.98
CA ARG A 71 -20.70 37.22 -1.24
C ARG A 71 -20.64 36.05 -2.25
N GLN A 72 -19.55 35.96 -3.01
CA GLN A 72 -19.25 34.78 -3.79
C GLN A 72 -18.98 33.65 -2.80
N ARG A 73 -19.92 32.70 -2.69
CA ARG A 73 -19.59 31.35 -2.27
C ARG A 73 -18.69 30.76 -3.35
N THR A 74 -17.42 31.12 -3.34
CA THR A 74 -16.43 30.45 -4.17
C THR A 74 -16.43 29.01 -3.68
N ASN A 75 -16.96 28.09 -4.48
CA ASN A 75 -16.84 26.67 -4.25
C ASN A 75 -15.33 26.37 -4.27
N ARG A 76 -14.67 26.44 -3.11
CA ARG A 76 -13.26 26.06 -2.98
C ARG A 76 -13.12 24.67 -3.56
N LEU A 77 -12.36 24.52 -4.64
CA LEU A 77 -12.21 23.22 -5.24
C LEU A 77 -11.47 22.35 -4.22
N LYS A 78 -12.12 21.24 -3.88
CA LYS A 78 -11.57 20.24 -2.98
C LYS A 78 -11.11 19.08 -3.84
N TYR A 79 -9.81 18.83 -3.85
CA TYR A 79 -9.26 17.66 -4.52
C TYR A 79 -9.05 16.53 -3.51
N GLU A 80 -9.66 15.37 -3.75
CA GLU A 80 -9.47 14.18 -2.92
C GLU A 80 -8.65 13.14 -3.70
N ARG A 81 -7.52 12.73 -3.14
CA ARG A 81 -6.74 11.58 -3.61
C ARG A 81 -7.00 10.39 -2.72
N VAL A 82 -7.53 9.32 -3.30
CA VAL A 82 -7.80 8.06 -2.60
C VAL A 82 -6.77 7.02 -3.01
N LEU A 83 -5.95 6.60 -2.06
CA LEU A 83 -5.07 5.46 -2.21
C LEU A 83 -5.75 4.23 -1.59
N SER A 84 -6.24 3.33 -2.44
CA SER A 84 -6.88 2.09 -2.01
C SER A 84 -5.82 1.09 -1.51
N THR A 85 -6.25 0.10 -0.74
CA THR A 85 -5.35 -0.98 -0.30
C THR A 85 -4.86 -1.83 -1.48
N GLN A 86 -5.56 -1.85 -2.61
CA GLN A 86 -5.28 -2.75 -3.72
C GLN A 86 -4.24 -2.20 -4.70
N ILE A 87 -4.01 -0.89 -4.68
CA ILE A 87 -3.02 -0.23 -5.55
C ILE A 87 -1.62 -0.65 -5.11
N ASP A 88 -0.87 -1.20 -6.05
CA ASP A 88 0.55 -1.50 -5.87
C ASP A 88 1.38 -0.22 -6.01
N GLY A 89 2.38 -0.11 -5.16
CA GLY A 89 3.39 0.92 -5.21
C GLY A 89 4.75 0.35 -5.59
N ALA A 90 5.60 1.22 -6.10
CA ALA A 90 7.00 0.95 -6.36
C ALA A 90 7.88 1.86 -5.49
N ILE A 91 8.97 1.31 -4.98
CA ILE A 91 10.00 2.11 -4.30
C ILE A 91 10.79 2.84 -5.37
N VAL A 92 10.77 4.17 -5.35
CA VAL A 92 11.51 5.02 -6.30
C VAL A 92 12.85 5.47 -5.74
N GLU A 93 12.94 5.59 -4.42
CA GLU A 93 14.16 6.02 -3.75
C GLU A 93 14.22 5.44 -2.32
N GLU A 94 15.43 5.12 -1.88
CA GLU A 94 15.74 4.79 -0.50
C GLU A 94 16.61 5.88 0.11
N ALA A 95 16.25 6.33 1.31
CA ALA A 95 16.94 7.35 2.06
C ALA A 95 17.07 6.94 3.53
N GLU A 96 17.69 7.80 4.33
CA GLU A 96 17.77 7.64 5.78
C GLU A 96 17.22 8.88 6.47
N LEU A 97 16.46 8.68 7.55
CA LEU A 97 15.97 9.76 8.40
C LEU A 97 16.18 9.40 9.87
N ASN A 98 17.00 10.19 10.56
CA ASN A 98 17.36 9.97 11.96
C ASN A 98 17.92 8.55 12.21
N GLY A 99 18.84 8.08 11.36
CA GLY A 99 19.49 6.78 11.55
C GLY A 99 18.66 5.55 11.14
N VAL A 100 17.46 5.75 10.57
CA VAL A 100 16.60 4.64 10.14
C VAL A 100 16.16 4.76 8.68
N PRO A 101 15.92 3.62 7.99
CA PRO A 101 15.50 3.62 6.59
C PRO A 101 14.20 4.38 6.33
N LEU A 102 14.20 5.17 5.25
CA LEU A 102 13.06 5.85 4.67
C LEU A 102 12.89 5.37 3.22
N LEU A 103 11.68 4.96 2.88
CA LEU A 103 11.31 4.56 1.52
C LEU A 103 10.42 5.62 0.91
N TRP A 104 10.79 6.11 -0.27
CA TRP A 104 9.90 6.88 -1.13
C TRP A 104 9.17 5.94 -2.07
N VAL A 105 7.85 5.90 -1.93
CA VAL A 105 6.98 4.98 -2.64
C VAL A 105 6.01 5.74 -3.51
N THR A 106 6.07 5.49 -4.81
CA THR A 106 5.07 5.98 -5.75
C THR A 106 3.92 4.99 -5.88
N PHE A 107 2.69 5.51 -5.99
CA PHE A 107 1.49 4.76 -6.38
C PHE A 107 0.88 5.32 -7.68
N ASP A 108 1.60 6.23 -8.34
CA ASP A 108 1.21 6.89 -9.57
C ASP A 108 2.26 6.59 -10.64
N ARG A 109 1.81 6.20 -11.83
CA ARG A 109 2.71 5.86 -12.95
C ARG A 109 3.51 7.05 -13.45
N GLY A 110 2.99 8.26 -13.28
CA GLY A 110 3.66 9.50 -13.70
C GLY A 110 4.68 10.04 -12.68
N CYS A 111 4.79 9.43 -11.50
CA CYS A 111 5.70 9.88 -10.46
C CYS A 111 6.87 8.90 -10.30
N LEU A 112 8.08 9.37 -10.61
CA LEU A 112 9.31 8.58 -10.60
C LEU A 112 10.36 9.10 -9.61
N GLU A 113 10.05 10.14 -8.84
CA GLU A 113 10.99 10.84 -7.94
C GLU A 113 10.39 10.98 -6.54
N ALA A 114 11.25 11.18 -5.53
CA ALA A 114 10.82 11.34 -4.14
C ALA A 114 9.85 12.51 -3.93
N ALA A 115 10.01 13.61 -4.67
CA ALA A 115 9.22 14.85 -4.51
C ALA A 115 7.70 14.65 -4.71
N CYS A 116 7.30 13.67 -5.52
CA CYS A 116 5.90 13.36 -5.79
C CYS A 116 5.43 12.05 -5.11
N ALA A 117 6.32 11.38 -4.37
CA ALA A 117 6.10 10.09 -3.75
C ALA A 117 5.64 10.19 -2.29
N TYR A 118 5.14 9.08 -1.76
CA TYR A 118 4.79 8.95 -0.36
C TYR A 118 6.00 8.45 0.43
N GLY A 119 6.34 9.11 1.53
CA GLY A 119 7.46 8.71 2.39
C GLY A 119 7.00 7.75 3.48
N PHE A 120 7.67 6.59 3.61
CA PHE A 120 7.44 5.60 4.66
C PHE A 120 8.74 5.34 5.43
N VAL A 121 8.77 5.71 6.70
CA VAL A 121 9.94 5.50 7.56
C VAL A 121 9.79 4.23 8.39
N ARG A 122 10.89 3.50 8.61
CA ARG A 122 10.91 2.38 9.54
C ARG A 122 10.77 2.89 10.98
N THR A 123 9.79 2.37 11.72
CA THR A 123 9.64 2.63 13.17
C THR A 123 10.21 1.48 14.01
N GLU A 124 10.32 1.68 15.32
CA GLU A 124 10.97 0.76 16.27
C GLU A 124 10.42 -0.68 16.22
N ASP A 125 9.13 -0.85 15.97
CA ASP A 125 8.48 -2.16 15.80
C ASP A 125 8.72 -2.81 14.42
N GLY A 126 9.66 -2.26 13.63
CA GLY A 126 10.14 -2.80 12.37
C GLY A 126 9.21 -2.61 11.17
N ARG A 127 8.18 -1.75 11.25
CA ARG A 127 7.29 -1.49 10.11
C ARG A 127 7.56 -0.13 9.47
N TYR A 128 7.42 -0.10 8.16
CA TYR A 128 7.51 1.12 7.35
C TYR A 128 6.18 1.88 7.39
N ARG A 129 6.12 2.97 8.16
CA ARG A 129 4.90 3.76 8.41
C ARG A 129 4.92 5.08 7.67
N LEU A 130 3.74 5.51 7.26
CA LEU A 130 3.54 6.75 6.52
C LEU A 130 4.07 7.95 7.32
N LEU A 131 5.12 8.58 6.80
CA LEU A 131 5.76 9.78 7.32
C LEU A 131 5.33 11.02 6.52
N HIS A 132 5.26 10.88 5.19
CA HIS A 132 5.06 11.99 4.26
C HIS A 132 3.96 11.65 3.23
N VAL A 133 3.15 12.66 2.90
CA VAL A 133 2.16 12.62 1.83
C VAL A 133 2.51 13.74 0.86
N PRO A 134 2.63 13.47 -0.45
CA PRO A 134 3.08 14.46 -1.42
C PRO A 134 2.13 15.66 -1.46
N GLU A 135 2.72 16.84 -1.52
CA GLU A 135 2.00 18.10 -1.71
C GLU A 135 1.48 18.22 -3.15
N ARG A 136 0.61 19.20 -3.38
CA ARG A 136 0.04 19.44 -4.71
C ARG A 136 0.08 20.94 -4.98
N GLU A 137 0.68 21.31 -6.10
CA GLU A 137 0.80 22.71 -6.50
C GLU A 137 -0.58 23.41 -6.57
N GLY A 138 -0.67 24.59 -5.97
CA GLY A 138 -1.90 25.38 -5.90
C GLY A 138 -2.88 24.94 -4.80
N PHE A 139 -2.49 24.00 -3.95
CA PHE A 139 -3.27 23.55 -2.80
C PHE A 139 -2.46 23.65 -1.51
N GLN A 140 -3.17 23.80 -0.40
CA GLN A 140 -2.61 23.69 0.93
C GLN A 140 -2.07 22.28 1.22
N ALA A 141 -1.25 22.18 2.27
CA ALA A 141 -0.78 20.90 2.79
C ALA A 141 -1.96 19.93 3.04
N PRO A 142 -1.81 18.64 2.66
CA PRO A 142 -2.92 17.71 2.65
C PRO A 142 -3.45 17.39 4.05
N LYS A 143 -4.77 17.34 4.18
CA LYS A 143 -5.44 16.69 5.32
C LYS A 143 -5.49 15.20 5.06
N VAL A 144 -4.86 14.43 5.94
CA VAL A 144 -4.67 12.99 5.76
C VAL A 144 -5.64 12.20 6.62
N PHE A 145 -6.25 11.15 6.06
CA PHE A 145 -7.24 10.31 6.74
C PHE A 145 -7.01 8.81 6.49
N ARG A 146 -7.27 7.97 7.50
CA ARG A 146 -7.27 6.51 7.35
C ARG A 146 -8.68 5.98 7.12
N GLY A 147 -8.94 5.46 5.93
CA GLY A 147 -10.18 4.79 5.54
C GLY A 147 -11.22 5.72 4.92
N CYS A 148 -11.61 6.79 5.62
CA CYS A 148 -12.60 7.77 5.15
C CYS A 148 -12.34 9.17 5.72
N THR A 149 -12.97 10.19 5.14
CA THR A 149 -12.76 11.63 5.45
C THR A 149 -13.46 12.12 6.72
N LEU A 150 -13.99 11.22 7.54
CA LEU A 150 -14.61 11.58 8.83
C LEU A 150 -13.56 12.09 9.81
N ARG A 151 -13.90 13.14 10.58
CA ARG A 151 -12.96 13.79 11.54
C ARG A 151 -12.24 12.80 12.47
N ARG A 152 -12.94 11.76 12.96
CA ARG A 152 -12.39 10.71 13.84
C ARG A 152 -11.36 9.78 13.17
N HIS A 153 -11.19 9.88 11.86
CA HIS A 153 -10.21 9.15 11.04
C HIS A 153 -9.08 10.07 10.54
N ARG A 154 -9.14 11.37 10.85
CA ARG A 154 -8.09 12.34 10.50
C ARG A 154 -6.82 12.00 11.25
N MET A 155 -5.73 11.93 10.50
CA MET A 155 -4.39 11.65 10.98
C MET A 155 -3.60 12.94 11.16
N SER A 156 -2.71 12.96 12.14
CA SER A 156 -1.71 14.00 12.35
C SER A 156 -0.35 13.35 12.57
N ARG A 157 0.72 14.10 12.32
CA ARG A 157 2.07 13.64 12.64
C ARG A 157 2.27 13.61 14.15
N GLY A 158 2.92 12.56 14.63
CA GLY A 158 3.34 12.42 16.01
C GLY A 158 4.02 11.09 16.26
N ASN A 159 4.73 10.98 17.38
CA ASN A 159 5.45 9.77 17.77
C ASN A 159 4.49 8.61 18.01
N LEU A 160 4.84 7.37 17.72
CA LEU A 160 3.92 6.25 17.86
C LEU A 160 3.72 5.83 19.32
N HIS A 161 4.81 5.51 20.02
CA HIS A 161 4.82 4.98 21.38
C HIS A 161 5.52 5.89 22.38
N ALA A 162 6.78 6.24 22.12
CA ALA A 162 7.59 7.02 23.07
C ALA A 162 7.74 8.49 22.64
N LEU A 163 7.80 9.41 23.61
CA LEU A 163 8.16 10.81 23.35
C LEU A 163 9.58 10.95 22.76
N ALA A 164 10.44 9.96 22.99
CA ALA A 164 11.80 9.91 22.47
C ALA A 164 11.92 9.36 21.04
N GLU A 165 10.84 8.86 20.42
CA GLU A 165 10.90 8.45 19.01
C GLU A 165 11.27 9.65 18.15
N ALA A 166 12.40 9.53 17.43
CA ALA A 166 12.92 10.61 16.58
C ALA A 166 12.00 10.94 15.39
N ASN A 167 11.21 9.96 14.93
CA ASN A 167 10.43 10.06 13.70
C ASN A 167 8.93 10.15 13.96
N GLN A 168 8.36 11.34 13.69
CA GLN A 168 6.92 11.56 13.74
C GLN A 168 6.20 11.06 12.48
N VAL A 169 5.39 10.02 12.64
CA VAL A 169 4.57 9.41 11.57
C VAL A 169 3.12 9.86 11.65
N TYR A 170 2.38 9.72 10.54
CA TYR A 170 0.94 9.96 10.55
C TYR A 170 0.24 8.91 11.41
N ARG A 171 -0.46 9.37 12.43
CA ARG A 171 -1.28 8.56 13.33
C ARG A 171 -2.60 9.24 13.67
N TYR A 172 -3.59 8.46 14.09
CA TYR A 172 -4.69 8.98 14.90
C TYR A 172 -4.95 8.05 16.07
N VAL A 173 -5.35 8.64 17.20
CA VAL A 173 -5.52 7.91 18.44
C VAL A 173 -6.93 7.31 18.51
N ARG A 174 -7.01 6.05 18.89
CA ARG A 174 -8.25 5.35 19.29
C ARG A 174 -8.03 4.73 20.67
N ARG A 175 -9.12 4.28 21.29
CA ARG A 175 -9.11 3.65 22.62
C ARG A 175 -8.10 2.50 22.75
N ARG A 176 -7.84 1.74 21.68
CA ARG A 176 -6.88 0.61 21.64
C ARG A 176 -5.50 1.00 21.11
N GLY A 177 -5.10 2.26 21.23
CA GLY A 177 -3.81 2.77 20.76
C GLY A 177 -3.85 3.43 19.37
N PRO A 178 -2.71 3.97 18.92
CA PRO A 178 -2.59 4.72 17.68
C PRO A 178 -2.81 3.82 16.46
N LYS A 179 -3.48 4.38 15.45
CA LYS A 179 -3.69 3.73 14.15
C LYS A 179 -2.92 4.51 13.09
N THR A 180 -2.22 3.77 12.25
CA THR A 180 -1.30 4.26 11.22
C THR A 180 -1.58 3.56 9.89
N VAL A 181 -0.85 3.95 8.84
CA VAL A 181 -0.77 3.22 7.57
C VAL A 181 0.68 2.76 7.40
N PHE A 182 0.88 1.49 7.11
CA PHE A 182 2.20 0.90 6.90
C PHE A 182 2.23 0.08 5.61
N LEU A 183 3.43 -0.28 5.15
CA LEU A 183 3.61 -1.05 3.92
C LEU A 183 3.49 -2.56 4.15
N GLU A 184 2.87 -3.21 3.18
CA GLU A 184 2.73 -4.66 3.06
C GLU A 184 3.25 -5.12 1.70
N VAL A 185 3.60 -6.39 1.60
CA VAL A 185 3.99 -7.08 0.37
C VAL A 185 3.13 -8.32 0.19
N ARG A 186 2.90 -8.72 -1.06
CA ARG A 186 2.31 -10.02 -1.39
C ARG A 186 3.43 -11.05 -1.47
N LYS A 187 3.28 -12.16 -0.76
CA LYS A 187 4.23 -13.29 -0.81
C LYS A 187 3.50 -14.53 -1.27
N ASP A 188 4.08 -15.25 -2.23
CA ASP A 188 3.61 -16.59 -2.56
C ASP A 188 4.28 -17.59 -1.62
N ILE A 189 3.62 -17.90 -0.49
CA ILE A 189 4.11 -18.90 0.48
C ILE A 189 3.63 -20.30 0.09
N ARG A 190 3.64 -20.64 -1.20
CA ARG A 190 3.60 -22.05 -1.60
C ARG A 190 4.97 -22.64 -1.29
N LYS A 191 5.08 -23.27 -0.11
CA LYS A 191 6.19 -24.16 0.25
C LYS A 191 6.41 -25.11 -0.92
N ARG A 192 7.45 -24.89 -1.72
CA ARG A 192 7.84 -25.81 -2.79
C ARG A 192 8.47 -27.02 -2.11
N THR A 193 7.65 -27.98 -1.69
CA THR A 193 8.13 -29.27 -1.16
C THR A 193 8.81 -29.99 -2.34
N LYS A 194 10.11 -29.75 -2.54
CA LYS A 194 10.93 -30.57 -3.44
C LYS A 194 11.10 -31.93 -2.76
N GLY A 195 10.14 -32.82 -2.98
CA GLY A 195 10.29 -34.23 -2.63
C GLY A 195 11.38 -34.83 -3.52
N ARG A 196 12.57 -35.03 -2.96
CA ARG A 196 13.60 -35.86 -3.59
C ARG A 196 13.16 -37.31 -3.38
N ARG A 197 12.73 -37.98 -4.44
CA ARG A 197 12.51 -39.44 -4.43
C ARG A 197 13.76 -40.08 -5.01
N ASP A 198 14.52 -40.77 -4.17
CA ASP A 198 15.42 -41.80 -4.67
C ASP A 198 14.57 -43.02 -5.07
N ARG A 199 14.88 -43.59 -6.22
CA ARG A 199 14.39 -44.89 -6.66
C ARG A 199 15.58 -45.82 -6.67
N ASP A 200 15.53 -46.84 -5.82
CA ASP A 200 16.49 -47.94 -5.88
C ASP A 200 16.35 -48.64 -7.25
N ARG A 201 17.42 -48.62 -8.04
CA ARG A 201 17.55 -49.48 -9.22
C ARG A 201 18.22 -50.75 -8.72
N GLY A 202 17.43 -51.79 -8.47
CA GLY A 202 17.94 -53.08 -7.98
C GLY A 202 19.14 -53.58 -8.79
N VAL A 203 19.97 -54.42 -8.16
CA VAL A 203 21.20 -54.97 -8.76
C VAL A 203 20.85 -55.80 -9.99
N GLY A 204 21.21 -55.30 -11.18
CA GLY A 204 21.04 -56.03 -12.43
C GLY A 204 21.87 -57.32 -12.41
N ARG A 205 21.24 -58.45 -12.76
CA ARG A 205 21.97 -59.71 -12.94
C ARG A 205 22.86 -59.59 -14.17
N SER A 206 24.17 -59.60 -13.95
CA SER A 206 25.18 -59.81 -14.99
C SER A 206 24.95 -61.17 -15.63
N SER A 207 24.68 -61.16 -16.94
CA SER A 207 24.72 -62.35 -17.81
C SER A 207 26.09 -62.43 -18.47
#